data_AF-A0A661PIQ0-F1
#
_entry.id   AF-A0A661PIQ0-F1
#
_cell.length_a   1.000
_cell.length_b   1.000
_cell.length_c   1.000
_cell.angle_alpha   90.00
_cell.angle_beta   90.00
_cell.angle_gamma   90.00
#
_symmetry.space_group_name_H-M   'P 1'
#
loop_
_entity.id
_entity.type
_entity.pdbx_description
1 polymer ?
#
loop_
_entity_poly.entity_id
_entity_poly.type
_entity_poly.pdbx_seq_one_letter_code
_entity_poly.pdbx_strand_id
1 'polypeptide(L)'
;MLHWVIIVNFVINVLYGAYQVFFVITPASGQVGPLFGAAQAMPHELIMLRRAYATEVWISIVGLCLYLAITEYLPRLLRRP
;
A
#
# COMPACT_ATOMS: atom_id res chain seq x y z
N MET A 1 -6.79 21.20 8.90
CA MET A 1 -7.35 20.64 7.64
C MET A 1 -6.29 19.92 6.81
N LEU A 2 -5.16 20.54 6.48
CA LEU A 2 -4.05 19.91 5.73
C LEU A 2 -3.60 18.55 6.30
N HIS A 3 -3.50 18.44 7.64
CA HIS A 3 -3.07 17.22 8.29
C HIS A 3 -3.92 15.99 7.93
N TRP A 4 -5.25 16.14 7.97
CA TRP A 4 -6.19 15.07 7.61
C TRP A 4 -6.14 14.72 6.13
N VAL A 5 -5.96 15.72 5.25
CA VAL A 5 -5.83 15.50 3.80
C VAL A 5 -4.62 14.59 3.51
N ILE A 6 -3.49 14.82 4.16
CA ILE A 6 -2.28 14.00 3.97
C ILE A 6 -2.53 12.55 4.41
N ILE A 7 -3.13 12.35 5.58
CA ILE A 7 -3.44 10.99 6.09
C ILE A 7 -4.39 10.27 5.14
N VAL A 8 -5.49 10.92 4.75
CA VAL A 8 -6.49 10.33 3.85
C VAL A 8 -5.87 9.99 2.50
N ASN A 9 -5.01 10.85 1.95
CA ASN A 9 -4.31 10.58 0.69
C ASN A 9 -3.43 9.32 0.79
N PHE A 10 -2.66 9.16 1.87
CA PHE A 10 -1.88 7.93 2.09
C PHE A 10 -2.78 6.70 2.22
N VAL A 11 -3.87 6.79 2.99
CA VAL A 11 -4.82 5.68 3.15
C VAL A 11 -5.43 5.29 1.81
N ILE A 12 -5.86 6.25 1.00
CA ILE A 12 -6.40 6.00 -0.33
C ILE A 12 -5.36 5.30 -1.21
N ASN A 13 -4.10 5.76 -1.24
CA ASN A 13 -3.04 5.11 -2.00
C ASN A 13 -2.78 3.67 -1.55
N VAL A 14 -2.76 3.42 -0.25
CA VAL A 14 -2.63 2.05 0.30
C VAL A 14 -3.78 1.17 -0.16
N LEU A 15 -5.02 1.64 -0.03
CA LEU A 15 -6.20 0.88 -0.42
C LEU A 15 -6.26 0.64 -1.94
N TYR A 16 -5.93 1.65 -2.74
CA TYR A 16 -5.91 1.57 -4.19
C TYR A 16 -4.85 0.58 -4.68
N GLY A 17 -3.60 0.71 -4.22
CA GLY A 17 -2.54 -0.20 -4.61
C GLY A 17 -2.82 -1.63 -4.13
N ALA A 18 -3.37 -1.81 -2.92
CA ALA A 18 -3.77 -3.13 -2.43
C ALA A 18 -4.90 -3.72 -3.29
N TYR A 19 -5.87 -2.90 -3.68
CA TYR A 19 -6.95 -3.32 -4.58
C TYR A 19 -6.40 -3.75 -5.95
N GLN A 20 -5.46 -2.99 -6.53
CA GLN A 20 -4.79 -3.36 -7.79
C GLN A 20 -4.09 -4.72 -7.67
N VAL A 21 -3.32 -4.92 -6.59
CA VAL A 21 -2.55 -6.14 -6.36
C VAL A 21 -3.45 -7.35 -6.13
N PHE A 22 -4.52 -7.24 -5.34
CA PHE A 22 -5.31 -8.41 -4.94
C PHE A 22 -6.53 -8.66 -5.82
N PHE A 23 -7.12 -7.65 -6.45
CA PHE A 23 -8.43 -7.77 -7.10
C PHE A 23 -8.42 -7.44 -8.58
N VAL A 24 -7.50 -6.61 -9.07
CA VAL A 24 -7.45 -6.22 -10.49
C VAL A 24 -6.47 -7.07 -11.27
N ILE A 25 -5.22 -7.14 -10.82
CA ILE A 25 -4.14 -7.83 -11.54
C ILE A 25 -4.14 -9.31 -11.15
N THR A 26 -5.09 -10.04 -11.75
CA THR A 26 -5.34 -11.46 -11.49
C THR A 26 -4.72 -12.35 -12.58
N PRO A 27 -4.39 -13.62 -12.25
CA PRO A 27 -3.96 -14.61 -13.24
C PRO A 27 -5.11 -14.96 -14.19
N ALA A 28 -4.82 -15.60 -15.33
CA ALA A 28 -5.83 -15.99 -16.32
C ALA A 28 -6.94 -16.90 -15.76
N SER A 29 -6.69 -17.59 -14.64
CA SER A 29 -7.70 -18.36 -13.90
C SER A 29 -8.76 -17.49 -13.21
N GLY A 30 -8.59 -16.17 -13.19
CA GLY A 30 -9.48 -15.22 -12.51
C GLY A 30 -9.37 -15.24 -10.99
N GLN A 31 -8.35 -15.91 -10.43
CA GLN A 31 -8.20 -16.04 -8.99
C GLN A 31 -7.84 -14.68 -8.35
N VAL A 32 -8.75 -14.20 -7.51
CA VAL A 32 -8.59 -13.00 -6.69
C VAL A 32 -7.79 -13.35 -5.42
N GLY A 33 -6.91 -12.44 -4.99
CA GLY A 33 -6.14 -12.56 -3.75
C GLY A 33 -4.65 -12.83 -3.97
N PRO A 34 -3.95 -13.40 -2.97
CA PRO A 34 -2.53 -13.72 -3.08
C PRO A 34 -2.30 -14.79 -4.16
N LEU A 35 -1.30 -14.56 -5.02
CA LEU A 35 -0.98 -15.49 -6.12
C LEU A 35 -0.43 -16.84 -5.63
N PHE A 36 0.30 -16.85 -4.52
CA PHE A 36 1.07 -18.02 -4.07
C PHE A 36 1.84 -18.65 -5.26
N GLY A 37 1.60 -19.95 -5.55
CA GLY A 37 2.24 -20.66 -6.66
C GLY A 37 1.76 -20.24 -8.06
N ALA A 38 0.62 -19.55 -8.20
CA ALA A 38 0.08 -19.13 -9.50
C ALA A 38 0.90 -18.03 -10.18
N ALA A 39 1.87 -17.43 -9.46
CA ALA A 39 2.76 -16.42 -10.01
C ALA A 39 3.60 -16.93 -11.20
N GLN A 40 3.91 -18.22 -11.25
CA GLN A 40 4.72 -18.81 -12.34
C GLN A 40 3.95 -18.90 -13.67
N ALA A 41 2.63 -18.95 -13.62
CA ALA A 41 1.78 -19.07 -14.80
C ALA A 41 1.34 -17.71 -15.36
N MET A 42 1.69 -16.60 -14.71
CA MET A 42 1.34 -15.26 -15.17
C MET A 42 2.35 -14.74 -16.20
N PRO A 43 1.87 -13.97 -17.20
CA PRO A 43 2.74 -13.18 -18.07
C PRO A 43 3.67 -12.28 -17.27
N HIS A 44 4.93 -12.21 -17.69
CA HIS A 44 5.97 -11.42 -17.01
C HIS A 44 5.56 -9.95 -16.81
N GLU A 45 4.97 -9.32 -17.83
CA GLU A 45 4.53 -7.92 -17.78
C GLU A 45 3.51 -7.67 -16.66
N LEU A 46 2.55 -8.58 -16.47
CA LEU A 46 1.54 -8.46 -15.42
C LEU A 46 2.14 -8.64 -14.02
N ILE A 47 3.14 -9.53 -13.86
CA ILE A 47 3.84 -9.68 -12.58
C ILE A 47 4.67 -8.44 -12.26
N MET A 48 5.34 -7.84 -13.25
CA MET A 48 6.08 -6.59 -13.04
C MET A 48 5.15 -5.45 -12.65
N LEU A 49 4.00 -5.31 -13.31
CA LEU A 49 2.99 -4.32 -12.97
C LEU A 49 2.45 -4.53 -11.54
N ARG A 50 2.14 -5.79 -11.17
CA ARG A 50 1.69 -6.13 -9.82
C ARG A 50 2.73 -5.80 -8.75
N ARG A 51 4.02 -6.01 -9.04
CA ARG A 51 5.13 -5.66 -8.15
C ARG A 51 5.29 -4.14 -8.00
N ALA A 52 5.06 -3.38 -9.06
CA ALA A 52 5.09 -1.91 -9.00
C ALA A 52 4.02 -1.38 -8.02
N TYR A 53 2.76 -1.80 -8.18
CA TYR A 53 1.69 -1.44 -7.24
C TYR A 53 1.96 -1.93 -5.81
N ALA A 54 2.50 -3.13 -5.64
CA ALA A 54 2.89 -3.61 -4.31
C ALA A 54 3.96 -2.71 -3.67
N THR A 55 4.91 -2.22 -4.46
CA THR A 55 5.94 -1.27 -4.00
C THR A 55 5.32 0.07 -3.63
N GLU A 56 4.38 0.58 -4.42
CA GLU A 56 3.63 1.81 -4.09
C GLU A 56 2.87 1.70 -2.76
N VAL A 57 2.25 0.55 -2.48
CA VAL A 57 1.60 0.28 -1.20
C VAL A 57 2.60 0.34 -0.05
N TRP A 58 3.73 -0.35 -0.17
CA TRP A 58 4.76 -0.34 0.87
C TRP A 58 5.33 1.06 1.12
N ILE A 59 5.61 1.81 0.06
CA ILE A 59 6.08 3.20 0.17
C ILE A 59 5.01 4.06 0.86
N SER A 60 3.73 3.89 0.51
CA SER A 60 2.64 4.64 1.13
C SER A 60 2.45 4.31 2.61
N ILE A 61 2.60 3.04 3.00
CA ILE A 61 2.57 2.60 4.41
C ILE A 61 3.74 3.23 5.17
N VAL A 62 4.97 3.14 4.64
CA VAL A 62 6.15 3.73 5.27
C VAL A 62 5.97 5.24 5.44
N GLY A 63 5.52 5.93 4.39
CA GLY A 63 5.21 7.36 4.43
C GLY A 63 4.17 7.72 5.50
N LEU A 64 3.08 6.96 5.59
CA LEU A 64 2.05 7.13 6.60
C LEU A 64 2.59 6.91 8.02
N CYS A 65 3.37 5.84 8.23
CA CYS A 65 3.99 5.53 9.52
C CYS A 65 4.94 6.64 9.98
N LEU A 66 5.83 7.10 9.10
CA LEU A 66 6.75 8.19 9.39
C LEU A 66 6.01 9.50 9.68
N TYR A 67 4.99 9.80 8.87
CA TYR A 67 4.17 11.00 9.07
C TYR A 67 3.50 10.98 10.44
N LEU A 68 2.77 9.91 10.79
CA LEU A 68 2.12 9.77 12.09
C LEU A 68 3.11 9.76 13.25
N ALA A 69 4.28 9.13 13.09
CA ALA A 69 5.33 9.13 14.10
C ALA A 69 5.79 10.55 14.44
N ILE A 70 5.99 11.40 13.42
CA ILE A 70 6.46 12.78 13.60
C ILE A 70 5.34 13.70 14.06
N THR A 71 4.13 13.58 13.50
CA THR A 71 3.06 14.55 13.75
C THR A 71 2.21 14.22 14.96
N GLU A 72 2.01 12.94 15.27
CA GLU A 72 1.13 12.50 16.36
C GLU A 72 1.91 11.91 17.53
N TYR A 73 2.86 11.00 17.28
CA TYR A 73 3.52 10.27 18.35
C TYR A 73 4.58 11.12 19.07
N LEU A 74 5.49 11.75 18.32
CA LEU A 74 6.60 12.54 18.87
C LEU A 74 6.12 13.71 19.75
N PRO A 75 5.12 14.54 19.34
CA PRO A 75 4.66 15.65 20.18
C PRO A 75 3.95 15.18 21.45
N ARG A 76 3.27 14.03 21.40
CA ARG A 76 2.64 13.41 22.59
C ARG A 76 3.69 12.87 23.55
N LEU A 77 4.80 12.32 23.05
CA LEU A 77 5.90 11.83 23.87
C LEU A 77 6.62 12.97 24.59
N LEU A 78 6.94 14.06 23.87
CA LEU A 78 7.65 15.23 24.41
C LEU A 78 6.82 16.06 25.41
N ARG A 79 5.49 15.89 25.44
CA ARG A 79 4.58 16.54 26.40
C ARG A 79 4.37 15.73 27.68
N ARG A 80 4.95 14.54 27.80
CA ARG A 80 4.90 13.77 29.06
C ARG A 80 5.90 14.40 30.05
N PRO A 81 5.48 14.67 31.31
CA PRO A 81 6.36 15.23 32.34
C PRO A 81 7.49 14.27 32.74
#